data_AF-A0A970RUP6-F1
#
_entry.id   AF-A0A970RUP6-F1
#
_cell.length_a   1.000
_cell.length_b   1.000
_cell.length_c   1.000
_cell.angle_alpha   90.00
_cell.angle_beta   90.00
_cell.angle_gamma   90.00
#
_symmetry.space_group_name_H-M   'P 1'
#
loop_
_entity.id
_entity.type
_entity.pdbx_description
1 polymer ?
#
loop_
_entity_poly.entity_id
_entity_poly.type
_entity_poly.pdbx_seq_one_letter_code
_entity_poly.pdbx_strand_id
1 'polypeptide(L)'
;MLMDVIYASASSKSGQCILSPVEILQRIPLDIAIHEEDLEPLFYNLSLEGYFDFEKADFKGDPMFLFTLKEKGLSYERDKKNKRRSLIIKIVSTVAFALLAALVRYIVGLIIGK
;
A
#
# COMPACT_ATOMS: atom_id res chain seq x y z
N MET A 1 0.74 5.59 1.78
CA MET A 1 0.76 7.06 1.75
C MET A 1 1.82 7.57 0.79
N LEU A 2 3.12 7.44 1.08
CA LEU A 2 4.16 7.88 0.12
C LEU A 2 4.11 7.13 -1.22
N MET A 3 3.96 5.80 -1.16
CA MET A 3 3.74 4.99 -2.36
C MET A 3 2.46 5.35 -3.12
N ASP A 4 1.41 5.85 -2.45
CA ASP A 4 0.19 6.27 -3.14
C ASP A 4 0.46 7.54 -3.97
N VAL A 5 1.27 8.48 -3.44
CA VAL A 5 1.67 9.72 -4.13
C VAL A 5 2.56 9.42 -5.34
N ILE A 6 3.58 8.56 -5.16
CA ILE A 6 4.51 8.17 -6.23
C ILE A 6 3.76 7.38 -7.31
N TYR A 7 2.94 6.40 -6.91
CA TYR A 7 2.15 5.60 -7.85
C TYR A 7 1.15 6.45 -8.63
N ALA A 8 0.39 7.33 -7.97
CA ALA A 8 -0.56 8.21 -8.66
C ALA A 8 0.14 9.11 -9.69
N SER A 9 1.35 9.57 -9.39
CA SER A 9 2.13 10.42 -10.30
C SER A 9 2.73 9.61 -11.46
N ALA A 10 3.29 8.43 -11.19
CA ALA A 10 3.96 7.58 -12.18
C ALA A 10 3.01 6.78 -13.07
N SER A 11 1.85 6.38 -12.55
CA SER A 11 0.82 5.63 -13.30
C SER A 11 0.31 6.42 -14.51
N SER A 12 0.30 7.76 -14.41
CA SER A 12 -0.09 8.65 -15.52
C SER A 12 0.94 8.72 -16.67
N LYS A 13 2.20 8.33 -16.44
CA LYS A 13 3.32 8.53 -17.36
C LYS A 13 4.16 7.25 -17.52
N SER A 14 3.49 6.15 -17.93
CA SER A 14 4.16 4.88 -18.29
C SER A 14 5.03 4.27 -17.18
N GLY A 15 4.75 4.58 -15.91
CA GLY A 15 5.50 4.05 -14.77
C GLY A 15 6.68 4.90 -14.34
N GLN A 16 6.89 6.09 -14.90
CA GLN A 16 7.94 7.02 -14.47
C GLN A 16 7.33 8.37 -14.04
N CYS A 17 7.90 9.01 -13.02
CA CYS A 17 7.54 10.38 -12.67
C CYS A 17 8.74 11.17 -12.16
N ILE A 18 8.66 12.48 -12.33
CA ILE A 18 9.61 13.43 -11.76
C ILE A 18 8.82 14.27 -10.75
N LEU A 19 9.32 14.37 -9.53
CA LEU A 19 8.69 15.14 -8.46
C LEU A 19 9.76 15.95 -7.71
N SER A 20 9.43 17.18 -7.34
CA SER A 20 10.26 17.97 -6.43
C SER A 20 9.99 17.56 -4.97
N PRO A 21 10.94 17.75 -4.05
CA PRO A 21 10.72 17.49 -2.63
C PRO A 21 9.48 18.23 -2.10
N VAL A 22 9.29 19.49 -2.52
CA VAL A 22 8.14 20.31 -2.14
C VAL A 22 6.82 19.71 -2.63
N GLU A 23 6.75 19.25 -3.89
CA GLU A 23 5.55 18.60 -4.43
C GLU A 23 5.18 17.31 -3.67
N ILE A 24 6.19 16.56 -3.22
CA ILE A 24 6.00 15.34 -2.43
C ILE A 24 5.44 15.70 -1.06
N LEU A 25 6.07 16.65 -0.35
CA LEU A 25 5.65 17.09 0.99
C LEU A 25 4.23 17.65 0.99
N GLN A 26 3.83 18.39 -0.05
CA GLN A 26 2.46 18.93 -0.17
C GLN A 26 1.37 17.86 -0.33
N ARG A 27 1.74 16.67 -0.83
CA ARG A 27 0.80 15.56 -1.06
C ARG A 27 0.77 14.55 0.08
N ILE A 28 1.71 14.65 1.01
CA ILE A 28 1.71 13.89 2.25
C ILE A 28 0.72 14.55 3.21
N PRO A 29 -0.13 13.79 3.90
CA PRO A 29 -1.06 14.37 4.84
C PRO A 29 -0.31 15.00 6.04
N LEU A 30 -0.77 16.18 6.45
CA LEU A 30 -0.14 17.06 7.46
C LEU A 30 -0.10 16.47 8.88
N ASP A 31 -0.75 15.33 9.10
CA ASP A 31 -0.73 14.58 10.36
C ASP A 31 0.61 13.84 10.59
N ILE A 32 1.46 13.77 9.57
CA ILE A 32 2.78 13.14 9.66
C ILE A 32 3.86 14.23 9.51
N ALA A 33 4.65 14.45 10.56
CA ALA A 33 5.82 15.32 10.50
C ALA A 33 6.94 14.59 9.73
N ILE A 34 7.05 14.89 8.44
CA ILE A 34 8.14 14.44 7.57
C ILE A 34 8.88 15.69 7.10
N HIS A 35 10.18 15.75 7.36
CA HIS A 35 11.04 16.79 6.84
C HIS A 35 11.72 16.34 5.55
N GLU A 36 12.29 17.30 4.81
CA GLU A 36 12.95 17.02 3.54
C GLU A 36 14.15 16.08 3.70
N GLU A 37 14.87 16.18 4.83
CA GLU A 37 15.98 15.29 5.20
C GLU A 37 15.54 13.83 5.42
N ASP A 38 14.29 13.60 5.79
CA ASP A 38 13.75 12.26 6.02
C ASP A 38 13.31 11.57 4.72
N LEU A 39 13.07 12.34 3.65
CA LEU A 39 12.54 11.82 2.39
C LEU A 39 13.49 10.83 1.73
N GLU A 40 14.78 11.14 1.69
CA GLU A 40 15.76 10.30 0.99
C GLU A 40 15.98 8.94 1.68
N PRO A 41 16.15 8.86 3.02
CA PRO A 41 16.11 7.58 3.74
C PRO A 41 14.80 6.80 3.51
N LEU A 42 13.65 7.48 3.48
CA LEU A 42 12.34 6.88 3.21
C LEU A 42 12.28 6.26 1.80
N PHE A 43 12.74 6.99 0.79
CA PHE A 43 12.78 6.51 -0.59
C PHE A 43 13.73 5.33 -0.74
N TYR A 44 14.88 5.37 -0.08
CA TYR A 44 15.84 4.27 -0.08
C TYR A 44 15.24 2.98 0.47
N ASN A 45 14.58 3.05 1.63
CA ASN A 45 13.92 1.89 2.24
C ASN A 45 12.83 1.31 1.33
N LEU A 46 12.00 2.16 0.71
CA LEU A 46 10.94 1.71 -0.22
C LEU A 46 11.50 1.15 -1.54
N SER A 47 12.63 1.68 -2.01
CA SER A 47 13.35 1.18 -3.18
C SER A 47 13.92 -0.21 -2.93
N LEU A 48 14.48 -0.46 -1.74
CA LEU A 48 14.96 -1.78 -1.32
C LEU A 48 13.87 -2.85 -1.31
N GLU A 49 12.63 -2.49 -0.98
CA GLU A 49 11.48 -3.41 -1.05
C GLU A 49 11.10 -3.77 -2.50
N GLY A 50 11.68 -3.07 -3.48
CA GLY A 50 11.58 -3.33 -4.90
C GLY A 50 10.36 -2.70 -5.55
N TYR A 51 9.78 -1.65 -4.95
CA TYR A 51 8.62 -0.97 -5.51
C TYR A 51 8.99 0.00 -6.65
N PHE A 52 10.09 0.71 -6.51
CA PHE A 52 10.59 1.66 -7.50
C PHE A 52 12.11 1.80 -7.39
N ASP A 53 12.74 2.37 -8.42
CA ASP A 53 14.05 2.99 -8.34
C ASP A 53 13.89 4.51 -8.29
N PHE A 54 14.83 5.21 -7.68
CA PHE A 54 14.86 6.67 -7.69
C PHE A 54 16.26 7.18 -7.99
N GLU A 55 16.33 8.28 -8.73
CA GLU A 55 17.55 9.01 -9.03
C GLU A 55 17.37 10.48 -8.68
N LYS A 56 18.41 11.09 -8.11
CA LYS A 56 18.46 12.54 -7.94
C LYS A 56 18.82 13.19 -9.27
N ALA A 57 17.97 14.10 -9.72
CA ALA A 57 18.20 14.94 -10.87
C ALA A 57 18.22 16.40 -10.43
N ASP A 58 19.04 17.22 -11.08
CA ASP A 58 19.01 18.66 -10.92
C ASP A 58 18.34 19.27 -12.15
N PHE A 59 17.29 20.05 -11.93
CA PHE A 59 16.63 20.76 -13.03
C PHE A 59 16.60 22.25 -12.73
N LYS A 60 17.37 23.03 -13.50
CA LYS A 60 17.49 24.49 -13.35
C LYS A 60 17.95 24.95 -11.95
N GLY A 61 18.69 24.11 -11.23
CA GLY A 61 19.18 24.40 -9.88
C GLY A 61 18.23 24.01 -8.75
N ASP A 62 17.08 23.42 -9.08
CA ASP A 62 16.15 22.84 -8.11
C ASP A 62 16.34 21.31 -8.03
N PRO A 63 16.45 20.75 -6.81
CA PRO A 63 16.55 19.31 -6.62
C PRO A 63 15.25 18.62 -7.05
N MET A 64 15.37 17.62 -7.91
CA MET A 64 14.27 16.77 -8.36
C MET A 64 14.58 15.30 -8.14
N PHE A 65 13.52 14.50 -7.98
CA PHE A 65 13.61 13.05 -7.89
C PHE A 65 12.91 12.42 -9.09
N LEU A 66 13.66 11.65 -9.87
CA LEU A 66 13.13 10.79 -10.91
C LEU A 66 12.81 9.43 -10.29
N PHE A 67 11.55 9.04 -10.30
CA PHE A 67 11.08 7.72 -9.85
C PHE A 67 10.72 6.85 -11.04
N THR A 68 11.14 5.59 -11.00
CA THR A 68 10.77 4.56 -11.98
C THR A 68 10.16 3.37 -11.26
N LEU A 69 8.88 3.09 -11.51
CA LEU A 69 8.18 1.95 -10.91
C LEU A 69 8.73 0.62 -11.43
N LYS A 70 8.91 -0.33 -10.51
CA LYS A 70 9.19 -1.74 -10.82
C LYS A 70 7.89 -2.53 -10.91
N GLU A 71 7.98 -3.81 -11.28
CA GLU A 71 6.83 -4.72 -11.37
C GLU A 71 5.96 -4.72 -10.09
N LYS A 72 6.58 -4.76 -8.90
CA LYS A 72 5.86 -4.66 -7.62
C LYS A 72 5.18 -3.31 -7.40
N GLY A 73 5.78 -2.22 -7.88
CA GLY A 73 5.20 -0.89 -7.85
C GLY A 73 3.98 -0.77 -8.76
N LEU A 74 4.05 -1.38 -9.95
CA LEU A 74 2.94 -1.41 -10.91
C LEU A 74 1.77 -2.26 -10.40
N SER A 75 2.04 -3.35 -9.67
CA SER A 75 1.00 -4.19 -9.06
C SER A 75 0.44 -3.62 -7.76
N TYR A 76 1.03 -2.56 -7.20
CA TYR A 76 0.70 -2.01 -5.88
C TYR A 76 -0.80 -1.76 -5.67
N GLU A 77 -1.49 -1.10 -6.61
CA GLU A 77 -2.92 -0.81 -6.47
C GLU A 77 -3.77 -2.09 -6.49
N ARG A 78 -3.41 -3.04 -7.35
CA ARG A 78 -4.06 -4.35 -7.44
C ARG A 78 -3.86 -5.14 -6.15
N ASP A 79 -2.64 -5.14 -5.61
CA ASP A 79 -2.28 -5.85 -4.40
C ASP A 79 -2.94 -5.24 -3.16
N LYS A 80 -3.04 -3.91 -3.10
CA LYS A 80 -3.80 -3.19 -2.06
C LYS A 80 -5.27 -3.62 -2.06
N LYS A 81 -5.90 -3.69 -3.24
CA LYS A 81 -7.29 -4.16 -3.40
C LYS A 81 -7.45 -5.63 -3.02
N ASN A 82 -6.50 -6.48 -3.43
CA ASN A 82 -6.51 -7.91 -3.13
C ASN A 82 -6.34 -8.19 -1.64
N LYS A 83 -5.43 -7.48 -0.94
CA LYS A 83 -5.25 -7.58 0.52
C LYS A 83 -6.55 -7.25 1.25
N ARG A 84 -7.22 -6.16 0.89
CA ARG A 84 -8.51 -5.78 1.50
C ARG A 84 -9.58 -6.86 1.29
N ARG A 85 -9.68 -7.41 0.08
CA ARG A 85 -10.61 -8.52 -0.22
C ARG A 85 -10.29 -9.79 0.57
N SER A 86 -9.01 -10.16 0.67
CA SER A 86 -8.58 -11.33 1.43
C SER A 86 -8.95 -11.23 2.90
N LEU A 87 -8.79 -10.06 3.52
CA LEU A 87 -9.21 -9.82 4.90
C LEU A 87 -10.72 -9.99 5.07
N ILE A 88 -11.53 -9.44 4.16
CA ILE A 88 -12.98 -9.59 4.19
C ILE A 88 -13.36 -11.08 4.09
N ILE A 89 -12.77 -11.81 3.14
CA ILE A 89 -13.04 -13.24 2.94
C ILE A 89 -12.66 -14.03 4.21
N LYS A 90 -11.52 -13.74 4.85
CA LYS A 90 -11.10 -14.39 6.09
C LYS A 90 -12.06 -14.13 7.25
N ILE A 91 -12.56 -12.90 7.40
CA ILE A 91 -13.52 -12.56 8.44
C ILE A 91 -14.84 -13.30 8.19
N VAL A 92 -15.37 -13.21 6.97
CA VAL A 92 -16.62 -13.88 6.59
C VAL A 92 -16.53 -15.39 6.78
N SER A 93 -15.43 -16.02 6.36
CA SER A 93 -15.25 -17.46 6.51
C SER A 93 -15.17 -17.86 7.99
N THR A 94 -14.45 -17.09 8.81
CA THR A 94 -14.34 -17.34 10.26
C THR A 94 -15.71 -17.27 10.94
N VAL A 95 -16.52 -16.26 10.62
CA VAL A 95 -17.89 -16.13 11.15
C VAL A 95 -18.78 -17.26 10.65
N ALA A 96 -18.70 -17.63 9.36
CA ALA A 96 -19.48 -18.73 8.80
C ALA A 96 -19.16 -20.07 9.48
N PHE A 97 -17.88 -20.38 9.69
CA PHE A 97 -17.45 -21.58 10.40
C PHE A 97 -17.91 -21.59 11.86
N ALA A 98 -17.84 -20.44 12.56
CA ALA A 98 -18.34 -20.33 13.93
C ALA A 98 -19.85 -20.61 14.03
N LEU A 99 -20.64 -20.07 13.09
CA LEU A 99 -22.09 -20.33 13.03
C LEU A 99 -22.39 -21.80 12.72
N LEU A 100 -21.67 -22.42 11.77
CA LEU A 100 -21.82 -23.84 11.47
C LEU A 100 -21.47 -24.72 12.68
N ALA A 101 -20.38 -24.42 13.38
CA ALA A 101 -20.00 -25.15 14.58
C ALA A 101 -21.04 -25.01 15.71
N ALA A 102 -21.62 -23.83 15.88
CA ALA A 102 -22.71 -23.59 16.82
C ALA A 102 -23.99 -24.36 16.45
N LEU A 103 -24.33 -24.39 15.15
CA LEU A 103 -25.48 -25.14 14.63
C LEU A 103 -25.32 -26.65 14.87
N VAL A 104 -24.13 -27.19 14.57
CA VAL A 104 -23.82 -28.61 14.82
C VAL A 104 -23.94 -28.93 16.31
N ARG A 105 -23.37 -28.10 17.19
CA ARG A 105 -23.52 -28.25 18.64
C ARG A 105 -24.99 -28.25 19.08
N TYR A 106 -25.79 -27.34 18.53
CA TYR A 106 -27.21 -27.24 18.85
C TYR A 106 -27.98 -28.51 18.45
N ILE A 107 -27.76 -29.02 17.23
CA ILE A 107 -28.41 -30.24 16.73
C ILE A 107 -27.99 -31.46 17.57
N VAL A 108 -26.70 -31.59 17.87
CA VAL A 108 -26.18 -32.68 18.72
C VAL A 108 -26.78 -32.59 20.12
N GLY A 109 -26.90 -31.39 20.69
CA GLY A 109 -27.56 -31.17 21.98
C GLY A 109 -29.03 -31.57 21.98
N LEU A 110 -29.76 -31.33 20.89
CA LEU A 110 -31.15 -31.77 20.72
C LEU A 110 -31.31 -33.29 20.63
N ILE A 111 -30.33 -33.99 20.03
CA ILE A 111 -30.36 -35.45 19.88
C ILE A 111 -29.93 -36.16 21.16
N ILE A 112 -28.89 -35.66 21.84
CA ILE A 112 -28.35 -36.24 23.08
C ILE A 112 -29.16 -35.84 24.31
N GLY A 113 -29.79 -34.66 24.30
CA GLY A 113 -30.65 -34.17 25.39
C GLY A 113 -32.04 -34.82 25.42
N LYS A 114 -32.20 -35.99 24.79
CA LYS A 114 -33.42 -36.78 24.73
C LYS A 114 -33.20 -38.14 25.40
#